data_AF-A0A1S0TTX1-F1
#
_entry.id   AF-A0A1S0TTX1-F1
#
_cell.length_a   1.000
_cell.length_b   1.000
_cell.length_c   1.000
_cell.angle_alpha   90.00
_cell.angle_beta   90.00
_cell.angle_gamma   90.00
#
_symmetry.space_group_name_H-M   'P 1'
#
loop_
_entity.id
_entity.type
_entity.pdbx_description
1 polymer ?
#
loop_
_entity_poly.entity_id
_entity_poly.type
_entity_poly.pdbx_seq_one_letter_code
_entity_poly.pdbx_strand_id
1 'polypeptide(L)'
;MSTVSVFFLMLFAVYVPIISSDHYAVKDTNTYCIILDSNITAVLHYTKSDNSTEQLRFNISGYEDGSCSGTQYINISFESYIGLKKSALTIYFKQKDDLFQISNFTLAAYFEQKVNATESRHMYVMDEHAELDVSTSSNEAYKCSEAVLNFKGGSTVTFHNIRLIAYARLNTTDFPENQEYDICQLDVRTSDLVPIVVGVCLAALVIIVLIAYLVGRARAKRQGYASV
;
A
#
# COMPACT_ATOMS: atom_id res chain seq x y z
N MET A 1 38.17 30.79 25.67
CA MET A 1 37.48 31.16 24.41
C MET A 1 37.83 30.12 23.38
N SER A 2 36.95 29.25 22.88
CA SER A 2 35.53 29.00 23.12
C SER A 2 35.29 27.57 22.65
N THR A 3 34.61 26.76 23.45
CA THR A 3 34.22 25.39 23.12
C THR A 3 33.03 25.40 22.17
N VAL A 4 33.19 24.67 21.07
CA VAL A 4 32.17 24.36 20.07
C VAL A 4 31.42 23.10 20.52
N SER A 5 30.14 23.02 20.15
CA SER A 5 29.33 21.79 20.11
C SER A 5 28.77 21.25 21.42
N VAL A 6 27.56 21.69 21.77
CA VAL A 6 26.51 20.80 22.30
C VAL A 6 25.22 21.21 21.58
N PHE A 7 25.05 20.66 20.38
CA PHE A 7 24.10 19.57 20.12
C PHE A 7 22.65 19.97 20.44
N PHE A 8 22.08 20.55 19.40
CA PHE A 8 20.68 20.81 19.13
C PHE A 8 19.89 19.49 19.19
N LEU A 9 19.57 19.00 20.39
CA LEU A 9 18.64 17.91 20.61
C LEU A 9 17.22 18.50 20.71
N MET A 10 16.73 18.99 19.56
CA MET A 10 15.31 19.19 19.35
C MET A 10 14.66 17.82 19.36
N LEU A 11 14.03 17.48 20.48
CA LEU A 11 13.03 16.43 20.62
C LEU A 11 11.88 16.69 19.64
N PHE A 12 12.06 16.28 18.38
CA PHE A 12 10.93 15.98 17.52
C PHE A 12 10.31 14.70 18.05
N ALA A 13 9.37 14.85 18.98
CA ALA A 13 8.34 13.85 19.19
C ALA A 13 7.57 13.79 17.86
N VAL A 14 7.99 12.88 16.98
CA VAL A 14 7.21 12.51 15.80
C VAL A 14 5.94 11.90 16.37
N TYR A 15 4.89 12.71 16.42
CA TYR A 15 3.54 12.24 16.64
C TYR A 15 3.22 11.40 15.42
N VAL A 16 3.52 10.09 15.48
CA VAL A 16 3.02 9.14 14.50
C VAL A 16 1.52 9.15 14.69
N PRO A 17 0.72 9.71 13.76
CA PRO A 17 -0.71 9.58 13.87
C PRO A 17 -0.99 8.08 13.90
N ILE A 18 -1.71 7.63 14.92
CA ILE A 18 -2.24 6.27 14.94
C ILE A 18 -3.24 6.25 13.79
N ILE A 19 -2.77 5.83 12.61
CA ILE A 19 -3.64 5.56 11.48
C ILE A 19 -4.45 4.33 11.92
N SER A 20 -5.69 4.57 12.30
CA SER A 20 -6.72 3.55 12.47
C SER A 20 -6.88 2.84 11.13
N SER A 21 -6.11 1.78 10.91
CA SER A 21 -6.32 0.84 9.82
C SER A 21 -7.36 -0.18 10.27
N ASP A 22 -8.30 -0.53 9.39
CA ASP A 22 -9.13 -1.69 9.65
C ASP A 22 -8.24 -2.94 9.62
N HIS A 23 -8.59 -3.91 10.46
CA HIS A 23 -7.89 -5.16 10.66
C HIS A 23 -8.88 -6.30 10.43
N TYR A 24 -8.61 -7.14 9.44
CA TYR A 24 -9.46 -8.27 9.08
C TYR A 24 -8.67 -9.57 9.14
N ALA A 25 -9.19 -10.58 9.83
CA ALA A 25 -8.53 -11.87 9.97
C ALA A 25 -9.48 -13.05 9.75
N VAL A 26 -9.16 -13.91 8.78
CA VAL A 26 -9.93 -15.13 8.51
C VAL A 26 -9.27 -16.32 9.20
N LYS A 27 -10.07 -17.04 9.99
CA LYS A 27 -9.64 -18.21 10.75
C LYS A 27 -10.24 -19.49 10.19
N ASP A 28 -9.45 -20.56 10.21
CA ASP A 28 -9.93 -21.93 10.03
C ASP A 28 -9.54 -22.80 11.21
N THR A 29 -10.52 -23.47 11.81
CA THR A 29 -10.43 -24.19 13.07
C THR A 29 -9.73 -23.39 14.19
N ASN A 30 -8.40 -23.48 14.27
CA ASN A 30 -7.55 -22.85 15.28
C ASN A 30 -6.44 -21.94 14.74
N THR A 31 -6.29 -21.79 13.42
CA THR A 31 -5.23 -20.95 12.83
C THR A 31 -5.81 -19.91 11.87
N TYR A 32 -5.20 -18.73 11.84
CA TYR A 32 -5.48 -17.68 10.87
C TYR A 32 -4.75 -17.96 9.57
N CYS A 33 -5.47 -17.86 8.46
CA CYS A 33 -4.94 -18.10 7.12
C CYS A 33 -4.81 -16.83 6.29
N ILE A 34 -5.67 -15.84 6.55
CA ILE A 34 -5.65 -14.54 5.89
C ILE A 34 -5.64 -13.48 6.98
N ILE A 35 -4.72 -12.53 6.87
CA ILE A 35 -4.75 -11.28 7.64
C ILE A 35 -4.61 -10.15 6.64
N LEU A 36 -5.47 -9.15 6.76
CA LEU A 36 -5.51 -7.96 5.91
C LEU A 36 -5.67 -6.73 6.80
N ASP A 37 -4.64 -5.88 6.78
CA ASP A 37 -4.69 -4.54 7.36
C ASP A 37 -4.74 -3.53 6.23
N SER A 38 -5.80 -2.74 6.18
CA SER A 38 -5.88 -1.62 5.25
C SER A 38 -6.96 -0.64 5.66
N ASN A 39 -6.82 0.63 5.28
CA ASN A 39 -7.97 1.52 5.15
C ASN A 39 -8.50 1.41 3.71
N ILE A 40 -9.79 1.11 3.53
CA ILE A 40 -10.35 0.78 2.22
C ILE A 40 -11.32 1.89 1.77
N THR A 41 -11.08 2.45 0.60
CA THR A 41 -11.95 3.45 -0.04
C THR A 41 -12.45 2.95 -1.38
N ALA A 42 -13.75 3.02 -1.61
CA ALA A 42 -14.40 2.59 -2.84
C ALA A 42 -14.98 3.77 -3.61
N VAL A 43 -14.89 3.71 -4.94
CA VAL A 43 -15.57 4.59 -5.89
C VAL A 43 -16.39 3.72 -6.85
N LEU A 44 -17.70 3.64 -6.62
CA LEU A 44 -18.61 2.84 -7.42
C LEU A 44 -19.36 3.72 -8.42
N HIS A 45 -19.35 3.32 -9.69
CA HIS A 45 -20.15 3.90 -10.74
C HIS A 45 -21.45 3.10 -10.87
N TYR A 46 -22.59 3.77 -10.80
CA TYR A 46 -23.90 3.12 -10.90
C TYR A 46 -24.85 3.94 -11.78
N THR A 47 -25.84 3.27 -12.37
CA THR A 47 -26.84 3.91 -13.25
C THR A 47 -28.09 4.24 -12.46
N LYS A 48 -28.51 5.50 -12.49
CA LYS A 48 -29.75 6.00 -11.88
C LYS A 48 -30.97 5.69 -12.74
N SER A 49 -32.15 5.76 -12.14
CA SER A 49 -33.44 5.53 -12.82
C SER A 49 -33.70 6.44 -14.03
N ASP A 50 -33.02 7.58 -14.14
CA ASP A 50 -33.04 8.48 -15.31
C ASP A 50 -32.04 8.10 -16.41
N ASN A 51 -31.40 6.94 -16.27
CA ASN A 51 -30.36 6.39 -17.15
C ASN A 51 -29.04 7.19 -17.16
N SER A 52 -28.85 8.11 -16.21
CA SER A 52 -27.57 8.77 -15.99
C SER A 52 -26.64 7.91 -15.13
N THR A 53 -25.32 8.06 -15.29
CA THR A 53 -24.31 7.39 -14.45
C THR A 53 -23.84 8.34 -13.35
N GLU A 54 -23.82 7.89 -12.11
CA GLU A 54 -23.28 8.64 -10.96
C GLU A 54 -22.21 7.82 -10.22
N GLN A 55 -21.35 8.52 -9.48
CA GLN A 55 -20.32 7.93 -8.64
C GLN A 55 -20.67 8.02 -7.15
N LEU A 56 -20.48 6.92 -6.43
CA LEU A 56 -20.54 6.85 -4.97
C LEU A 56 -19.13 6.62 -4.42
N ARG A 57 -18.65 7.55 -3.60
CA ARG A 57 -17.39 7.40 -2.86
C ARG A 57 -17.68 7.17 -1.39
N PHE A 58 -17.10 6.12 -0.82
CA PHE A 58 -17.27 5.75 0.58
C PHE A 58 -16.12 4.88 1.07
N ASN A 59 -15.97 4.78 2.39
CA ASN A 59 -15.02 3.84 2.99
C ASN A 59 -15.71 2.52 3.27
N ILE A 60 -14.99 1.42 3.05
CA ILE A 60 -15.43 0.07 3.40
C ILE A 60 -14.85 -0.24 4.78
N SER A 61 -15.73 -0.36 5.77
CA SER A 61 -15.42 -0.89 7.09
C SER A 61 -16.59 -1.77 7.50
N GLY A 62 -16.30 -2.96 8.01
CA GLY A 62 -17.32 -3.99 8.17
C GLY A 62 -16.81 -5.22 8.90
N TYR A 63 -17.55 -6.32 8.75
CA TYR A 63 -17.21 -7.61 9.35
C TYR A 63 -16.65 -8.55 8.28
N GLU A 64 -15.53 -9.20 8.60
CA GLU A 64 -14.91 -10.21 7.77
C GLU A 64 -15.50 -11.61 7.99
N ASP A 65 -15.73 -12.29 6.88
CA ASP A 65 -15.96 -13.73 6.83
C ASP A 65 -15.02 -14.32 5.77
N GLY A 66 -14.89 -15.64 5.70
CA GLY A 66 -14.01 -16.23 4.71
C GLY A 66 -13.88 -17.75 4.82
N SER A 67 -13.00 -18.29 4.00
CA SER A 67 -12.62 -19.70 4.09
C SER A 67 -11.15 -19.88 3.83
N CYS A 68 -10.52 -20.75 4.62
CA CYS A 68 -9.14 -21.18 4.41
C CYS A 68 -9.02 -22.52 3.65
N SER A 69 -10.15 -23.17 3.36
CA SER A 69 -10.20 -24.49 2.74
C SER A 69 -10.26 -24.41 1.21
N GLY A 70 -9.30 -25.04 0.53
CA GLY A 70 -9.21 -24.99 -0.93
C GLY A 70 -8.76 -23.61 -1.43
N THR A 71 -9.58 -22.96 -2.26
CA THR A 71 -9.33 -21.58 -2.69
C THR A 71 -9.70 -20.63 -1.56
N GLN A 72 -8.69 -20.00 -0.96
CA GLN A 72 -8.93 -19.09 0.16
C GLN A 72 -9.60 -17.80 -0.30
N TYR A 73 -10.51 -17.27 0.51
CA TYR A 73 -11.14 -15.98 0.24
C TYR A 73 -11.47 -15.25 1.53
N ILE A 74 -11.50 -13.93 1.42
CA ILE A 74 -12.03 -13.03 2.43
C ILE A 74 -13.23 -12.30 1.87
N ASN A 75 -14.27 -12.17 2.67
CA ASN A 75 -15.52 -11.50 2.37
C ASN A 75 -15.81 -10.44 3.43
N ILE A 76 -15.64 -9.18 3.08
CA ILE A 76 -15.87 -8.04 3.97
C ILE A 76 -17.30 -7.55 3.73
N SER A 77 -18.19 -7.82 4.68
CA SER A 77 -19.59 -7.39 4.66
C SER A 77 -19.72 -6.02 5.33
N PHE A 78 -20.29 -5.05 4.62
CA PHE A 78 -20.35 -3.67 5.08
C PHE A 78 -21.71 -3.01 4.80
N GLU A 79 -21.98 -1.96 5.55
CA GLU A 79 -23.09 -1.04 5.35
C GLU A 79 -22.54 0.38 5.30
N SER A 80 -23.09 1.20 4.40
CA SER A 80 -22.66 2.58 4.24
C SER A 80 -23.83 3.55 4.36
N TYR A 81 -23.59 4.67 5.05
CA TYR A 81 -24.59 5.72 5.28
C TYR A 81 -25.10 6.34 3.97
N ILE A 82 -24.29 6.31 2.92
CA ILE A 82 -24.63 6.80 1.57
C ILE A 82 -25.63 5.92 0.82
N GLY A 83 -26.13 4.84 1.43
CA GLY A 83 -27.23 4.06 0.88
C GLY A 83 -26.85 2.71 0.31
N LEU A 84 -25.84 2.06 0.91
CA LEU A 84 -25.48 0.69 0.61
C LEU A 84 -25.75 -0.17 1.85
N LYS A 85 -26.54 -1.24 1.71
CA LYS A 85 -26.93 -2.11 2.84
C LYS A 85 -26.68 -3.56 2.53
N LYS A 86 -26.07 -4.33 3.43
CA LYS A 86 -25.71 -5.75 3.18
C LYS A 86 -24.82 -5.91 1.94
N SER A 87 -23.98 -4.92 1.66
CA SER A 87 -23.02 -4.99 0.56
C SER A 87 -21.79 -5.76 1.00
N ALA A 88 -21.07 -6.36 0.06
CA ALA A 88 -19.95 -7.22 0.39
C ALA A 88 -18.84 -7.14 -0.66
N LEU A 89 -17.60 -7.06 -0.21
CA LEU A 89 -16.39 -7.15 -1.04
C LEU A 89 -15.74 -8.52 -0.80
N THR A 90 -15.66 -9.34 -1.83
CA THR A 90 -15.05 -10.65 -1.77
C THR A 90 -13.77 -10.68 -2.60
N ILE A 91 -12.67 -11.15 -2.00
CA ILE A 91 -11.36 -11.28 -2.64
C ILE A 91 -10.93 -12.74 -2.54
N TYR A 92 -10.61 -13.35 -3.67
CA TYR A 92 -10.21 -14.74 -3.79
C TYR A 92 -8.71 -14.82 -4.02
N PHE A 93 -8.02 -15.63 -3.23
CA PHE A 93 -6.60 -15.87 -3.35
C PHE A 93 -6.33 -17.24 -3.96
N LYS A 94 -5.31 -17.35 -4.79
CA LYS A 94 -4.78 -18.63 -5.28
C LYS A 94 -3.32 -18.76 -4.88
N GLN A 95 -2.92 -19.99 -4.58
CA GLN A 95 -1.52 -20.34 -4.37
C GLN A 95 -1.00 -21.09 -5.59
N LYS A 96 0.20 -20.71 -6.06
CA LYS A 96 0.93 -21.37 -7.14
C LYS A 96 2.41 -21.34 -6.81
N ASP A 97 3.06 -22.50 -6.79
CA ASP A 97 4.51 -22.62 -6.57
C ASP A 97 5.00 -21.84 -5.33
N ASP A 98 4.30 -22.04 -4.20
CA ASP A 98 4.49 -21.36 -2.91
C ASP A 98 4.24 -19.84 -2.89
N LEU A 99 3.90 -19.22 -4.02
CA LEU A 99 3.44 -17.83 -4.10
C LEU A 99 1.92 -17.78 -3.96
N PHE A 100 1.41 -16.83 -3.17
CA PHE A 100 0.00 -16.46 -3.20
C PHE A 100 -0.21 -15.21 -4.05
N GLN A 101 -1.34 -15.19 -4.73
CA GLN A 101 -1.78 -14.05 -5.53
C GLN A 101 -3.28 -13.84 -5.38
N ILE A 102 -3.71 -12.59 -5.56
CA ILE A 102 -5.14 -12.34 -5.76
C ILE A 102 -5.53 -12.92 -7.13
N SER A 103 -6.61 -13.69 -7.17
CA SER A 103 -7.04 -14.43 -8.35
C SER A 103 -8.31 -13.91 -8.97
N ASN A 104 -9.21 -13.38 -8.14
CA ASN A 104 -10.46 -12.78 -8.54
C ASN A 104 -10.99 -11.93 -7.38
N PHE A 105 -11.84 -10.96 -7.67
CA PHE A 105 -12.54 -10.19 -6.67
C PHE A 105 -13.88 -9.70 -7.21
N THR A 106 -14.86 -9.59 -6.33
CA THR A 106 -16.22 -9.18 -6.67
C THR A 106 -16.76 -8.28 -5.58
N LEU A 107 -17.55 -7.28 -5.96
CA LEU A 107 -18.25 -6.42 -5.01
C LEU A 107 -19.76 -6.49 -5.30
N ALA A 108 -20.51 -6.99 -4.32
CA ALA A 108 -21.96 -6.98 -4.34
C ALA A 108 -22.46 -5.69 -3.68
N ALA A 109 -22.99 -4.76 -4.48
CA ALA A 109 -23.58 -3.53 -3.99
C ALA A 109 -25.11 -3.67 -3.96
N TYR A 110 -25.69 -3.33 -2.83
CA TYR A 110 -27.15 -3.34 -2.61
C TYR A 110 -27.59 -1.92 -2.30
N PHE A 111 -28.23 -1.29 -3.29
CA PHE A 111 -28.62 0.12 -3.23
C PHE A 111 -29.95 0.28 -2.50
N GLU A 112 -29.98 1.17 -1.52
CA GLU A 112 -31.21 1.61 -0.89
C GLU A 112 -32.02 2.50 -1.86
N GLN A 113 -33.34 2.53 -1.68
CA GLN A 113 -34.24 3.31 -2.55
C GLN A 113 -33.87 4.80 -2.64
N LYS A 114 -33.29 5.37 -1.58
CA LYS A 114 -32.85 6.78 -1.53
C LYS A 114 -31.76 7.14 -2.54
N VAL A 115 -31.04 6.14 -3.07
CA VAL A 115 -29.96 6.31 -4.05
C VAL A 115 -30.49 6.38 -5.48
N ASN A 116 -31.79 6.07 -5.70
CA ASN A 116 -32.42 6.09 -7.03
C ASN A 116 -31.66 5.29 -8.09
N ALA A 117 -31.02 4.18 -7.69
CA ALA A 117 -30.36 3.26 -8.61
C ALA A 117 -31.40 2.49 -9.45
N THR A 118 -31.07 2.22 -10.72
CA THR A 118 -31.92 1.45 -11.64
C THR A 118 -32.11 0.02 -11.15
N GLU A 119 -31.04 -0.56 -10.62
CA GLU A 119 -31.01 -1.91 -10.06
C GLU A 119 -30.84 -1.82 -8.54
N SER A 120 -31.61 -2.61 -7.78
CA SER A 120 -31.48 -2.68 -6.33
C SER A 120 -30.23 -3.43 -5.87
N ARG A 121 -29.67 -4.29 -6.73
CA ARG A 121 -28.44 -5.03 -6.51
C ARG A 121 -27.62 -5.04 -7.79
N HIS A 122 -26.37 -4.64 -7.70
CA HIS A 122 -25.40 -4.74 -8.78
C HIS A 122 -24.19 -5.55 -8.33
N MET A 123 -23.66 -6.38 -9.22
CA MET A 123 -22.45 -7.17 -8.98
C MET A 123 -21.31 -6.60 -9.82
N TYR A 124 -20.36 -5.95 -9.17
CA TYR A 124 -19.14 -5.51 -9.80
C TYR A 124 -18.16 -6.68 -9.86
N VAL A 125 -17.66 -6.96 -11.05
CA VAL A 125 -16.68 -8.01 -11.32
C VAL A 125 -15.35 -7.41 -11.71
N MET A 126 -14.26 -8.12 -11.39
CA MET A 126 -12.89 -7.77 -11.80
C MET A 126 -12.81 -7.39 -13.28
N ASP A 127 -12.09 -6.31 -13.57
CA ASP A 127 -11.79 -5.92 -14.95
C ASP A 127 -10.78 -6.90 -15.58
N GLU A 128 -10.97 -7.21 -16.87
CA GLU A 128 -10.06 -8.10 -17.62
C GLU A 128 -8.64 -7.51 -17.76
N HIS A 129 -8.52 -6.18 -17.69
CA HIS A 129 -7.26 -5.43 -17.73
C HIS A 129 -6.78 -4.99 -16.34
N ALA A 130 -7.36 -5.53 -15.27
CA ALA A 130 -6.91 -5.20 -13.92
C ALA A 130 -5.48 -5.72 -13.71
N GLU A 131 -4.52 -4.81 -13.58
CA GLU A 131 -3.17 -5.12 -13.16
C GLU A 131 -3.16 -5.46 -11.67
N LEU A 132 -2.91 -6.72 -11.35
CA LEU A 132 -2.77 -7.21 -9.97
C LEU A 132 -1.29 -7.46 -9.69
N ASP A 133 -0.68 -6.58 -8.90
CA ASP A 133 0.73 -6.65 -8.49
C ASP A 133 0.92 -7.42 -7.17
N VAL A 134 -0.10 -8.17 -6.73
CA VAL A 134 -0.03 -8.96 -5.49
C VAL A 134 0.39 -10.38 -5.85
N SER A 135 1.69 -10.64 -5.81
CA SER A 135 2.28 -11.97 -5.98
C SER A 135 3.46 -12.12 -5.02
N THR A 136 3.20 -12.72 -3.86
CA THR A 136 4.16 -12.79 -2.76
C THR A 136 4.30 -14.23 -2.26
N SER A 137 5.44 -14.59 -1.68
CA SER A 137 5.63 -15.90 -1.04
C SER A 137 4.60 -16.12 0.06
N SER A 138 4.08 -17.33 0.19
CA SER A 138 3.13 -17.73 1.24
C SER A 138 3.69 -17.65 2.66
N ASN A 139 5.01 -17.51 2.80
CA ASN A 139 5.68 -17.23 4.08
C ASN A 139 5.94 -15.73 4.32
N GLU A 140 5.81 -14.91 3.29
CA GLU A 140 6.00 -13.46 3.34
C GLU A 140 4.65 -12.74 3.39
N ALA A 141 4.64 -11.52 3.90
CA ALA A 141 3.47 -10.66 3.85
C ALA A 141 3.66 -9.63 2.73
N TYR A 142 2.63 -9.41 1.93
CA TYR A 142 2.62 -8.33 0.96
C TYR A 142 2.41 -6.98 1.68
N LYS A 143 3.19 -5.96 1.32
CA LYS A 143 3.07 -4.60 1.82
C LYS A 143 3.10 -3.57 0.69
N CYS A 144 2.15 -2.64 0.71
CA CYS A 144 2.10 -1.55 -0.25
C CYS A 144 1.42 -0.30 0.32
N SER A 145 1.86 0.89 -0.09
CA SER A 145 1.20 2.14 0.29
C SER A 145 -0.17 2.28 -0.36
N GLU A 146 -0.35 1.78 -1.59
CA GLU A 146 -1.62 1.82 -2.29
C GLU A 146 -1.79 0.61 -3.24
N ALA A 147 -2.90 -0.11 -3.11
CA ALA A 147 -3.29 -1.16 -4.06
C ALA A 147 -4.70 -0.90 -4.57
N VAL A 148 -4.90 -1.00 -5.89
CA VAL A 148 -6.18 -0.66 -6.53
C VAL A 148 -6.78 -1.90 -7.19
N LEU A 149 -8.02 -2.22 -6.84
CA LEU A 149 -8.84 -3.22 -7.51
C LEU A 149 -9.76 -2.53 -8.51
N ASN A 150 -9.50 -2.78 -9.79
CA ASN A 150 -10.28 -2.23 -10.89
C ASN A 150 -11.43 -3.17 -11.27
N PHE A 151 -12.64 -2.63 -11.29
CA PHE A 151 -13.84 -3.34 -11.70
C PHE A 151 -14.29 -2.87 -13.08
N LYS A 152 -14.98 -3.76 -13.79
CA LYS A 152 -15.59 -3.44 -15.07
C LYS A 152 -16.52 -2.22 -14.94
N GLY A 153 -16.40 -1.29 -15.89
CA GLY A 153 -17.20 -0.06 -15.88
C GLY A 153 -16.58 1.10 -15.09
N GLY A 154 -15.29 1.01 -14.73
CA GLY A 154 -14.51 2.11 -14.17
C GLY A 154 -14.69 2.32 -12.66
N SER A 155 -15.38 1.39 -11.98
CA SER A 155 -15.46 1.40 -10.52
C SER A 155 -14.16 0.88 -9.91
N THR A 156 -13.73 1.43 -8.78
CA THR A 156 -12.46 1.09 -8.15
C THR A 156 -12.62 0.89 -6.65
N VAL A 157 -11.81 0.00 -6.09
CA VAL A 157 -11.60 -0.12 -4.63
C VAL A 157 -10.12 0.02 -4.35
N THR A 158 -9.77 1.03 -3.56
CA THR A 158 -8.40 1.38 -3.19
C THR A 158 -8.14 0.96 -1.75
N PHE A 159 -7.03 0.25 -1.56
CA PHE A 159 -6.49 -0.15 -0.28
C PHE A 159 -5.31 0.76 0.05
N HIS A 160 -5.42 1.50 1.15
CA HIS A 160 -4.37 2.40 1.64
C HIS A 160 -3.57 1.73 2.75
N ASN A 161 -2.24 1.76 2.62
CA ASN A 161 -1.27 1.13 3.53
C ASN A 161 -1.56 -0.35 3.77
N ILE A 162 -1.79 -1.09 2.69
CA ILE A 162 -2.15 -2.50 2.74
C ILE A 162 -1.00 -3.35 3.28
N ARG A 163 -1.33 -4.20 4.25
CA ARG A 163 -0.54 -5.37 4.63
C ARG A 163 -1.42 -6.60 4.48
N LEU A 164 -0.97 -7.59 3.74
CA LEU A 164 -1.77 -8.76 3.41
C LEU A 164 -0.91 -10.01 3.49
N ILE A 165 -1.41 -11.03 4.16
CA ILE A 165 -0.88 -12.39 4.07
C ILE A 165 -2.05 -13.34 3.82
N ALA A 166 -1.85 -14.32 2.94
CA ALA A 166 -2.82 -15.37 2.64
C ALA A 166 -2.11 -16.73 2.63
N TYR A 167 -2.87 -17.81 2.74
CA TYR A 167 -2.37 -19.18 2.87
C TYR A 167 -1.44 -19.41 4.09
N ALA A 168 -1.49 -18.51 5.07
CA ALA A 168 -0.66 -18.59 6.26
C ALA A 168 -1.21 -19.62 7.26
N ARG A 169 -0.39 -19.92 8.28
CA ARG A 169 -0.81 -20.71 9.45
C ARG A 169 -0.37 -19.99 10.72
N LEU A 170 -1.13 -18.97 11.09
CA LEU A 170 -0.80 -18.08 12.20
C LEU A 170 -1.68 -18.40 13.41
N ASN A 171 -1.12 -18.27 14.61
CA ASN A 171 -1.86 -18.47 15.85
C ASN A 171 -2.51 -17.17 16.37
N THR A 172 -2.07 -16.04 15.83
CA THR A 172 -2.49 -14.68 16.18
C THR A 172 -3.17 -14.02 15.00
N THR A 173 -3.99 -13.02 15.29
CA THR A 173 -4.54 -12.11 14.29
C THR A 173 -3.48 -11.13 13.78
N ASP A 174 -2.42 -10.89 14.56
CA ASP A 174 -1.35 -9.97 14.18
C ASP A 174 -0.30 -10.63 13.27
N PHE A 175 0.34 -9.78 12.46
CA PHE A 175 1.53 -10.15 11.70
C PHE A 175 2.68 -10.55 12.65
N PRO A 176 3.44 -11.61 12.35
CA PRO A 176 4.62 -11.98 13.13
C PRO A 176 5.64 -10.85 13.28
N GLU A 177 6.33 -10.76 14.43
CA GLU A 177 7.36 -9.72 14.67
C GLU A 177 8.51 -9.77 13.66
N ASN A 178 8.91 -10.98 13.25
CA ASN A 178 9.96 -11.22 12.25
C ASN A 178 9.39 -11.47 10.85
N GLN A 179 8.20 -10.94 10.55
CA GLN A 179 7.57 -11.11 9.25
C GLN A 179 8.40 -10.43 8.17
N GLU A 180 8.80 -11.20 7.15
CA GLU A 180 9.38 -10.66 5.93
C GLU A 180 8.27 -10.07 5.06
N TYR A 181 8.54 -8.91 4.47
CA TYR A 181 7.59 -8.18 3.65
C TYR A 181 8.09 -8.05 2.22
N ASP A 182 7.25 -8.48 1.28
CA ASP A 182 7.42 -8.19 -0.13
C ASP A 182 6.75 -6.84 -0.44
N ILE A 183 7.54 -5.91 -0.97
CA ILE A 183 7.15 -4.52 -1.16
C ILE A 183 6.74 -4.33 -2.62
N CYS A 184 5.55 -3.76 -2.84
CA CYS A 184 5.04 -3.52 -4.19
C CYS A 184 5.93 -2.60 -5.03
N GLN A 185 5.82 -2.70 -6.36
CA GLN A 185 6.65 -1.90 -7.27
C GLN A 185 6.46 -0.40 -7.08
N LEU A 186 5.26 0.06 -6.72
CA LEU A 186 4.97 1.47 -6.48
C LEU A 186 5.86 2.07 -5.38
N ASP A 187 6.05 1.33 -4.29
CA ASP A 187 6.85 1.76 -3.15
C ASP A 187 8.35 1.59 -3.40
N VAL A 188 8.74 0.59 -4.21
CA VAL A 188 10.13 0.45 -4.66
C VAL A 188 10.53 1.61 -5.58
N ARG A 189 9.64 2.04 -6.47
CA ARG A 189 9.92 3.12 -7.45
C ARG A 189 10.01 4.50 -6.83
N THR A 190 9.28 4.75 -5.74
CA THR A 190 9.38 6.00 -4.97
C THR A 190 10.59 6.04 -4.06
N SER A 191 11.37 4.96 -3.98
CA SER A 191 12.62 4.92 -3.23
C SER A 191 13.70 5.73 -3.96
N ASP A 192 13.72 7.04 -3.73
CA ASP A 192 14.75 7.99 -4.20
C ASP A 192 16.16 7.68 -3.65
N LEU A 193 16.34 6.58 -2.93
CA LEU A 193 17.59 6.16 -2.32
C LEU A 193 18.72 6.15 -3.37
N VAL A 194 18.50 5.55 -4.54
CA VAL A 194 19.52 5.47 -5.59
C VAL A 194 19.95 6.85 -6.09
N PRO A 195 19.04 7.72 -6.61
CA PRO A 195 19.45 9.06 -7.05
C PRO A 195 20.03 9.92 -5.93
N ILE A 196 19.58 9.78 -4.68
CA ILE A 196 20.14 10.49 -3.52
C ILE A 196 21.60 10.06 -3.28
N VAL A 197 21.88 8.75 -3.23
CA VAL A 197 23.23 8.22 -3.01
C VAL A 197 24.18 8.68 -4.12
N VAL A 198 23.73 8.59 -5.38
CA VAL A 198 24.51 9.08 -6.53
C VAL A 198 24.79 10.58 -6.40
N GLY A 199 23.80 11.39 -5.99
CA GLY A 199 23.97 12.83 -5.76
C GLY A 199 25.02 13.16 -4.70
N VAL A 200 25.00 12.45 -3.56
CA VAL A 200 25.99 12.65 -2.48
C VAL A 200 27.40 12.27 -2.93
N CYS A 201 27.55 11.14 -3.64
CA CYS A 201 28.85 10.71 -4.16
C CYS A 201 29.45 11.73 -5.15
N LEU A 202 28.64 12.26 -6.06
CA LEU A 202 29.08 13.28 -7.01
C LEU A 202 29.45 14.59 -6.32
N ALA A 203 28.65 15.06 -5.34
CA ALA A 203 28.95 16.25 -4.58
C ALA A 203 30.28 16.14 -3.81
N ALA A 204 30.51 14.99 -3.15
CA ALA A 204 31.75 14.73 -2.43
C ALA A 204 32.98 14.76 -3.35
N LEU A 205 32.88 14.16 -4.55
CA LEU A 205 33.95 14.15 -5.54
C LEU A 205 34.30 15.57 -5.99
N VAL A 206 33.29 16.39 -6.28
CA VAL A 206 33.48 17.81 -6.66
C VAL A 206 34.19 18.59 -5.55
N ILE A 207 33.79 18.42 -4.29
CA ILE A 207 34.42 19.08 -3.15
C ILE A 207 35.90 18.68 -3.03
N ILE A 208 36.21 17.38 -3.17
CA ILE A 208 37.60 16.88 -3.13
C ILE A 208 38.44 17.51 -4.24
N VAL A 209 37.92 17.56 -5.47
CA VAL A 209 38.62 18.16 -6.62
C VAL A 209 38.85 19.67 -6.40
N LEU A 210 37.87 20.38 -5.85
CA LEU A 210 38.01 21.81 -5.53
C LEU A 210 39.08 22.04 -4.45
N ILE A 211 39.10 21.24 -3.39
CA ILE A 211 40.14 21.33 -2.35
C ILE A 211 41.52 21.07 -2.96
N ALA A 212 41.66 19.99 -3.75
CA ALA A 212 42.91 19.65 -4.41
C ALA A 212 43.38 20.78 -5.35
N TYR A 213 42.47 21.37 -6.12
CA TYR A 213 42.75 22.50 -6.99
C TYR A 213 43.19 23.74 -6.20
N LEU A 214 42.50 24.09 -5.12
CA LEU A 214 42.86 25.23 -4.29
C LEU A 214 44.24 25.06 -3.65
N VAL A 215 44.56 23.87 -3.14
CA VAL A 215 45.89 23.55 -2.58
C VAL A 215 46.97 23.60 -3.67
N GLY A 216 46.72 23.01 -4.84
CA GLY A 216 47.64 23.06 -5.97
C GLY A 216 47.92 24.48 -6.44
N ARG A 217 46.87 25.29 -6.60
CA ARG A 217 46.98 26.71 -6.97
C ARG A 217 47.70 27.54 -5.91
N ALA A 218 47.47 27.26 -4.62
CA ALA A 218 48.16 27.94 -3.53
C ALA A 218 49.67 27.61 -3.50
N ARG A 219 50.07 26.37 -3.80
CA ARG A 219 51.49 25.99 -3.90
C ARG A 219 52.18 26.62 -5.11
N ALA A 220 51.53 26.63 -6.28
CA ALA A 220 52.09 27.21 -7.50
C ALA A 220 52.42 28.71 -7.33
N LYS A 221 51.57 29.47 -6.63
CA LYS A 221 51.83 30.89 -6.32
C LYS A 221 53.06 31.13 -5.45
N ARG A 222 53.48 30.17 -4.61
CA ARG A 222 54.66 30.32 -3.74
C ARG A 222 55.99 30.01 -4.45
N GLN A 223 55.95 29.36 -5.61
CA GLN A 223 57.16 28.99 -6.37
C GLN A 223 57.58 30.03 -7.42
N GLY A 224 56.74 31.03 -7.72
CA GLY A 224 57.00 32.06 -8.74
C GLY A 224 57.79 33.29 -8.30
N TYR A 225 58.32 33.34 -7.07
CA TYR A 225 59.11 34.48 -6.56
C TYR A 225 60.61 34.17 -6.39
N ALA A 226 61.09 33.11 -7.02
CA ALA A 226 62.50 32.74 -7.05
C ALA A 226 62.98 32.62 -8.50
N SER A 227 63.00 33.74 -9.22
CA SER A 227 63.83 33.90 -10.42
C SER A 227 64.45 35.29 -10.40
N VAL A 228 65.74 35.29 -10.02
CA VAL A 228 66.80 36.32 -10.14
C VAL A 228 66.49 37.72 -9.63
#